data_AF-A0A822GK62-F1
#
_entry.id   AF-A0A822GK62-F1
#
_cell.length_a   1.000
_cell.length_b   1.000
_cell.length_c   1.000
_cell.angle_alpha   90.00
_cell.angle_beta   90.00
_cell.angle_gamma   90.00
#
_symmetry.space_group_name_H-M   'P 1'
#
loop_
_entity.id
_entity.type
_entity.pdbx_description
1 polymer ?
#
loop_
_entity_poly.entity_id
_entity_poly.type
_entity_poly.pdbx_seq_one_letter_code
_entity_poly.pdbx_strand_id
1 'polypeptide(L)'
;PKHIQRMKDVFGSVSLVASGHPSSSVSNNTNDCGVCSITTSTDVNTTPRPFITIQNDQRASTHDEKVVRAECIWAMATSQLGFSYNSSQLLPEIFRYMFSDSSIAADYSLRPRKLSYVISHGTSYYFTNELIKDIRKAHGFSLLFDETSIAGVRRQLDFFFDIGQKQKMV
;
A
#
# COMPACT_ATOMS: atom_id res chain seq x y z
N PRO A 1 6.11 0.11 -20.00
CA PRO A 1 7.20 -0.68 -19.38
C PRO A 1 6.64 -1.85 -18.53
N LYS A 2 7.16 -3.08 -18.71
CA LYS A 2 6.65 -4.32 -18.07
C LYS A 2 6.52 -4.24 -16.53
N HIS A 3 7.38 -3.44 -15.90
CA HIS A 3 7.34 -3.15 -14.46
C HIS A 3 6.05 -2.44 -14.00
N ILE A 4 5.51 -1.52 -14.80
CA ILE A 4 4.28 -0.79 -14.43
C ILE A 4 3.08 -1.74 -14.42
N GLN A 5 3.01 -2.65 -15.39
CA GLN A 5 1.89 -3.59 -15.47
C GLN A 5 1.89 -4.52 -14.25
N ARG A 6 3.04 -5.05 -13.84
CA ARG A 6 3.17 -5.85 -12.62
C ARG A 6 2.81 -5.10 -11.35
N MET A 7 3.19 -3.83 -11.21
CA MET A 7 2.76 -3.05 -10.05
C MET A 7 1.24 -2.88 -10.00
N LYS A 8 0.58 -2.67 -11.15
CA LYS A 8 -0.89 -2.60 -11.21
C LYS A 8 -1.55 -3.89 -10.74
N ASP A 9 -0.97 -5.04 -11.09
CA ASP A 9 -1.47 -6.35 -10.70
C ASP A 9 -1.29 -6.58 -9.18
N VAL A 10 -0.14 -6.19 -8.61
CA VAL A 10 0.11 -6.27 -7.16
C VAL A 10 -0.83 -5.35 -6.39
N PHE A 11 -0.95 -4.08 -6.77
CA PHE A 11 -1.84 -3.13 -6.09
C PHE A 11 -3.33 -3.50 -6.26
N GLY A 12 -3.73 -4.09 -7.38
CA GLY A 12 -5.09 -4.57 -7.59
C GLY A 12 -5.51 -5.69 -6.62
N SER A 13 -4.55 -6.38 -6.01
CA SER A 13 -4.77 -7.47 -5.04
C SER A 13 -4.72 -7.01 -3.58
N VAL A 14 -4.33 -5.76 -3.30
CA VAL A 14 -4.23 -5.21 -1.94
C VAL A 14 -5.54 -4.54 -1.56
N SER A 15 -6.18 -4.97 -0.47
CA SER A 15 -7.33 -4.28 0.12
C SER A 15 -6.91 -3.66 1.44
N LEU A 16 -6.99 -2.33 1.56
CA LEU A 16 -6.81 -1.62 2.84
C LEU A 16 -8.08 -1.75 3.68
N VAL A 17 -8.04 -2.56 4.75
CA VAL A 17 -9.13 -2.64 5.73
C VAL A 17 -8.75 -1.79 6.94
N ALA A 18 -9.59 -0.80 7.26
CA ALA A 18 -9.61 -0.19 8.59
C ALA A 18 -10.33 -1.17 9.53
N SER A 19 -9.64 -1.72 10.53
CA SER A 19 -10.22 -2.70 11.43
C SER A 19 -11.17 -2.04 12.43
N GLY A 20 -12.48 -2.20 12.19
CA GLY A 20 -13.48 -2.27 13.25
C GLY A 20 -13.41 -3.66 13.89
N HIS A 21 -13.48 -3.71 15.23
CA HIS A 21 -13.41 -4.93 16.05
C HIS A 21 -14.15 -6.15 15.49
N PRO A 22 -13.59 -7.34 15.72
CA PRO A 22 -14.44 -8.43 16.19
C PRO A 22 -13.85 -9.21 17.38
N SER A 23 -14.77 -9.66 18.21
CA SER A 23 -14.64 -10.48 19.40
C SER A 23 -13.89 -11.79 19.17
N SER A 24 -13.12 -12.19 20.18
CA SER A 24 -12.32 -13.41 20.30
C SER A 24 -13.05 -14.72 20.01
N SER A 25 -12.38 -15.65 19.30
CA SER A 25 -12.35 -17.07 19.66
C SER A 25 -11.09 -17.74 19.12
N VAL A 26 -10.41 -18.49 20.00
CA VAL A 26 -9.16 -19.21 19.76
C VAL A 26 -9.48 -20.62 19.24
N SER A 27 -8.77 -21.07 18.20
CA SER A 27 -8.59 -22.50 17.92
C SER A 27 -7.22 -22.74 17.30
N ASN A 28 -6.45 -23.61 17.96
CA ASN A 28 -5.13 -24.06 17.55
C ASN A 28 -5.26 -25.18 16.52
N ASN A 29 -4.49 -25.13 15.43
CA ASN A 29 -3.93 -26.35 14.86
C ASN A 29 -2.66 -26.09 14.03
N THR A 30 -1.74 -27.03 14.18
CA THR A 30 -0.35 -27.06 13.70
C THR A 30 -0.23 -27.46 12.23
N ASN A 31 0.90 -27.07 11.63
CA ASN A 31 1.50 -27.50 10.35
C ASN A 31 1.21 -26.62 9.13
N ASP A 32 2.03 -25.58 8.90
CA ASP A 32 2.77 -25.33 7.65
C ASP A 32 3.53 -23.97 7.75
N CYS A 33 4.73 -23.92 7.18
CA CYS A 33 5.66 -22.80 7.30
C CYS A 33 5.34 -21.73 6.25
N GLY A 34 4.49 -20.75 6.61
CA GLY A 34 4.07 -19.73 5.65
C GLY A 34 3.29 -18.56 6.26
N VAL A 35 3.72 -18.05 7.41
CA VAL A 35 3.11 -16.87 8.05
C VAL A 35 4.21 -16.00 8.65
N CYS A 36 4.53 -14.87 8.01
CA CYS A 36 5.17 -13.75 8.71
C CYS A 36 4.07 -12.81 9.17
N SER A 37 3.41 -13.15 10.28
CA SER A 37 2.67 -12.18 11.07
C SER A 37 3.69 -11.33 11.81
N ILE A 38 3.80 -10.05 11.47
CA ILE A 38 4.55 -9.11 12.29
C ILE A 38 3.68 -8.82 13.53
N THR A 39 3.82 -9.66 14.55
CA THR A 39 3.34 -9.38 15.90
C THR A 39 4.45 -8.68 16.67
N THR A 40 4.31 -7.38 16.91
CA THR A 40 5.07 -6.71 17.97
C THR A 40 4.11 -6.39 19.11
N SER A 41 4.07 -7.27 20.10
CA SER A 41 3.44 -7.00 21.40
C SER A 41 4.52 -6.60 22.38
N THR A 42 4.58 -5.31 22.73
CA THR A 42 4.79 -4.75 24.09
C THR A 42 5.01 -3.25 23.95
N ASP A 43 3.95 -2.46 24.15
CA ASP A 43 3.87 -1.57 25.31
C ASP A 43 2.52 -0.84 25.38
N VAL A 44 2.03 -0.74 26.61
CA VAL A 44 0.79 -0.07 27.01
C VAL A 44 0.89 1.46 26.80
N ASN A 45 -0.18 2.07 26.29
CA ASN A 45 -0.44 3.53 26.24
C ASN A 45 0.28 4.40 25.18
N THR A 46 0.17 4.11 23.89
CA THR A 46 0.35 5.16 22.86
C THR A 46 -0.55 4.92 21.65
N THR A 47 -1.15 6.00 21.17
CA THR A 47 -1.94 6.20 19.94
C THR A 47 -1.78 5.11 18.88
N PRO A 48 -2.86 4.55 18.31
CA PRO A 48 -2.77 3.52 17.28
C PRO A 48 -2.02 4.07 16.06
N ARG A 49 -0.78 3.65 15.90
CA ARG A 49 -0.03 3.92 14.66
C ARG A 49 -0.65 3.06 13.57
N PRO A 50 -0.95 3.61 12.38
CA PRO A 50 -1.38 2.78 11.28
C PRO A 50 -0.32 1.70 11.03
N PHE A 51 -0.73 0.45 10.91
CA PHE A 51 0.14 -0.68 10.57
C PHE A 51 -0.33 -1.22 9.23
N ILE A 52 0.60 -1.46 8.30
CA ILE A 52 0.26 -1.99 6.98
C ILE A 52 -0.13 -3.46 7.14
N THR A 53 -1.43 -3.75 7.10
CA THR A 53 -1.92 -5.14 7.03
C THR A 53 -1.95 -5.58 5.58
N ILE A 54 -1.10 -6.56 5.22
CA ILE A 54 -1.04 -7.11 3.86
C ILE A 54 -1.85 -8.40 3.84
N GLN A 55 -2.95 -8.41 3.10
CA GLN A 55 -3.73 -9.62 2.92
C GLN A 55 -3.02 -10.56 1.94
N ASN A 56 -2.98 -11.84 2.27
CA ASN A 56 -2.37 -12.85 1.43
C ASN A 56 -3.34 -13.23 0.30
N ASP A 57 -3.02 -12.85 -0.93
CA ASP A 57 -3.74 -13.33 -2.11
C ASP A 57 -3.55 -14.86 -2.22
N GLN A 58 -4.66 -15.61 -2.35
CA GLN A 58 -4.70 -17.07 -2.43
C GLN A 58 -4.12 -17.61 -3.75
N ARG A 59 -3.71 -16.74 -4.68
CA ARG A 59 -3.03 -17.12 -5.93
C ARG A 59 -1.54 -17.34 -5.73
N ALA A 60 -1.02 -18.38 -6.40
CA ALA A 60 0.41 -18.61 -6.52
C ALA A 60 1.08 -17.43 -7.24
N SER A 61 1.77 -16.60 -6.48
CA SER A 61 2.45 -15.41 -7.00
C SER A 61 3.80 -15.77 -7.63
N THR A 62 4.10 -15.18 -8.79
CA THR A 62 5.38 -15.42 -9.49
C THR A 62 6.57 -14.87 -8.70
N HIS A 63 7.77 -15.38 -8.95
CA HIS A 63 8.99 -14.90 -8.25
C HIS A 63 9.15 -13.37 -8.35
N ASP A 64 9.00 -12.84 -9.56
CA ASP A 64 9.12 -11.40 -9.82
C ASP A 64 8.05 -10.58 -9.06
N GLU A 65 6.83 -11.11 -8.89
CA GLU A 65 5.80 -10.45 -8.10
C GLU A 65 6.16 -10.42 -6.61
N LYS A 66 6.81 -11.45 -6.08
CA LYS A 66 7.29 -11.47 -4.70
C LYS A 66 8.36 -10.40 -4.46
N VAL A 67 9.28 -10.23 -5.41
CA VAL A 67 10.29 -9.16 -5.38
C VAL A 67 9.61 -7.79 -5.42
N VAL A 68 8.73 -7.56 -6.41
CA VAL A 68 7.99 -6.28 -6.53
C VAL A 68 7.16 -6.00 -5.28
N ARG A 69 6.53 -7.02 -4.69
CA ARG A 69 5.78 -6.88 -3.45
C ARG A 69 6.67 -6.39 -2.31
N ALA A 70 7.85 -6.99 -2.11
CA ALA A 70 8.79 -6.53 -1.09
C ALA A 70 9.18 -5.06 -1.29
N GLU A 71 9.42 -4.66 -2.55
CA GLU A 71 9.74 -3.27 -2.89
C GLU A 71 8.57 -2.31 -2.59
N CYS A 72 7.34 -2.70 -2.93
CA CYS A 72 6.15 -1.92 -2.64
C CYS A 72 5.94 -1.74 -1.13
N ILE A 73 6.19 -2.78 -0.32
CA ILE A 73 6.10 -2.71 1.14
C ILE A 73 7.06 -1.66 1.69
N TRP A 74 8.32 -1.72 1.25
CA TRP A 74 9.32 -0.75 1.68
C TRP A 74 8.96 0.67 1.23
N ALA A 75 8.41 0.83 0.02
CA ALA A 75 7.96 2.11 -0.50
C ALA A 75 6.83 2.71 0.35
N MET A 76 5.83 1.91 0.72
CA MET A 76 4.73 2.35 1.57
C MET A 76 5.22 2.68 2.99
N ALA A 77 6.10 1.86 3.55
CA ALA A 77 6.71 2.11 4.86
C ALA A 77 7.52 3.42 4.86
N THR A 78 8.29 3.69 3.80
CA THR A 78 9.03 4.95 3.63
C THR A 78 8.09 6.15 3.67
N SER A 79 6.99 6.10 2.90
CA SER A 79 6.00 7.19 2.86
C SER A 79 5.29 7.38 4.20
N GLN A 80 4.97 6.29 4.89
CA GLN A 80 4.20 6.31 6.12
C GLN A 80 5.03 6.74 7.33
N LEU A 81 6.30 6.32 7.40
CA LEU A 81 7.20 6.62 8.51
C LEU A 81 8.04 7.88 8.26
N GLY A 82 7.92 8.50 7.08
CA GLY A 82 8.66 9.71 6.71
C GLY A 82 10.15 9.47 6.51
N PHE A 83 10.55 8.29 6.03
CA PHE A 83 11.97 8.01 5.78
C PHE A 83 12.49 8.76 4.57
N SER A 84 13.76 9.16 4.63
CA SER A 84 14.47 9.70 3.48
C SER A 84 14.60 8.64 2.39
N TYR A 85 14.47 9.03 1.12
CA TYR A 85 14.73 8.10 0.01
C TYR A 85 16.15 7.55 0.05
N ASN A 86 17.11 8.33 0.54
CA ASN A 86 18.50 7.90 0.71
C ASN A 86 18.68 6.76 1.71
N SER A 87 17.73 6.55 2.63
CA SER A 87 17.72 5.39 3.52
C SER A 87 17.67 4.06 2.76
N SER A 88 17.28 4.09 1.47
CA SER A 88 17.21 2.91 0.59
C SER A 88 18.45 2.69 -0.28
N GLN A 89 19.52 3.48 -0.09
CA GLN A 89 20.68 3.44 -0.97
C GLN A 89 21.45 2.11 -0.92
N LEU A 90 21.63 1.55 0.28
CA LEU A 90 22.42 0.33 0.55
C LEU A 90 21.55 -0.89 0.87
N LEU A 91 20.23 -0.73 0.78
CA LEU A 91 19.26 -1.76 1.18
C LEU A 91 19.38 -3.04 0.34
N PRO A 92 19.52 -2.99 -1.00
CA PRO A 92 19.79 -4.17 -1.82
C PRO A 92 21.03 -4.95 -1.38
N GLU A 93 22.13 -4.23 -1.11
CA GLU A 93 23.38 -4.83 -0.67
C GLU A 93 23.22 -5.48 0.70
N ILE A 94 22.61 -4.78 1.66
CA ILE A 94 22.33 -5.29 3.01
C ILE A 94 21.47 -6.55 2.95
N PHE A 95 20.39 -6.54 2.16
CA PHE A 95 19.52 -7.71 2.03
C PHE A 95 20.23 -8.91 1.43
N ARG A 96 21.08 -8.71 0.41
CA ARG A 96 21.84 -9.80 -0.20
C ARG A 96 22.90 -10.39 0.74
N TYR A 97 23.45 -9.59 1.66
CA TYR A 97 24.37 -10.08 2.70
C TYR A 97 23.64 -10.77 3.86
N MET A 98 22.49 -10.24 4.30
CA MET A 98 21.72 -10.84 5.41
C MET A 98 20.99 -12.11 5.01
N PHE A 99 20.52 -12.19 3.76
CA PHE A 99 19.70 -13.28 3.25
C PHE A 99 20.31 -13.84 1.96
N SER A 100 21.49 -14.44 2.06
CA SER A 100 22.25 -14.96 0.92
C SER A 100 21.60 -16.18 0.25
N ASP A 101 20.72 -16.87 0.96
CA ASP A 101 19.92 -18.01 0.49
C ASP A 101 18.61 -17.59 -0.20
N SER A 102 18.19 -16.33 -0.06
CA SER A 102 16.94 -15.82 -0.60
C SER A 102 17.11 -15.30 -2.02
N SER A 103 16.46 -15.96 -2.99
CA SER A 103 16.36 -15.46 -4.36
C SER A 103 15.67 -14.09 -4.44
N ILE A 104 14.74 -13.80 -3.53
CA ILE A 104 14.05 -12.50 -3.47
C ILE A 104 15.04 -11.42 -3.04
N ALA A 105 15.88 -11.68 -2.04
CA ALA A 105 16.89 -10.74 -1.59
C ALA A 105 17.99 -10.52 -2.63
N ALA A 106 18.33 -11.57 -3.40
CA ALA A 106 19.28 -11.48 -4.50
C ALA A 106 18.79 -10.53 -5.61
N ASP A 107 17.49 -10.55 -5.93
CA ASP A 107 16.87 -9.76 -7.00
C ASP A 107 16.27 -8.42 -6.52
N TYR A 108 16.20 -8.18 -5.21
CA TYR A 108 15.73 -6.93 -4.64
C TYR A 108 16.63 -5.77 -5.11
N SER A 109 16.05 -4.75 -5.73
CA SER A 109 16.82 -3.71 -6.42
C SER A 109 16.33 -2.28 -6.11
N LEU A 110 15.56 -2.10 -5.04
CA LEU A 110 14.94 -0.82 -4.74
C LEU A 110 15.98 0.20 -4.21
N ARG A 111 16.27 1.19 -5.06
CA ARG A 111 17.18 2.32 -4.79
C ARG A 111 16.39 3.65 -4.77
N PRO A 112 16.95 4.76 -4.27
CA PRO A 112 16.22 6.03 -4.08
C PRO A 112 15.45 6.51 -5.32
N ARG A 113 16.04 6.40 -6.52
CA ARG A 113 15.36 6.78 -7.77
C ARG A 113 14.17 5.88 -8.10
N LYS A 114 14.33 4.56 -7.93
CA LYS A 114 13.26 3.58 -8.17
C LYS A 114 12.16 3.74 -7.12
N LEU A 115 12.53 3.95 -5.86
CA LEU A 115 11.62 4.23 -4.75
C LEU A 115 10.76 5.48 -5.00
N SER A 116 11.39 6.61 -5.37
CA SER A 116 10.66 7.83 -5.72
C SER A 116 9.66 7.58 -6.85
N TYR A 117 10.06 6.81 -7.87
CA TYR A 117 9.18 6.43 -8.97
C TYR A 117 8.01 5.54 -8.51
N VAL A 118 8.26 4.53 -7.66
CA VAL A 118 7.22 3.64 -7.12
C VAL A 118 6.23 4.42 -6.27
N ILE A 119 6.69 5.32 -5.40
CA ILE A 119 5.82 6.14 -4.56
C ILE A 119 4.97 7.09 -5.42
N SER A 120 5.59 7.81 -6.35
CA SER A 120 4.89 8.83 -7.15
C SER A 120 3.98 8.25 -8.23
N HIS A 121 4.42 7.21 -8.93
CA HIS A 121 3.71 6.65 -10.09
C HIS A 121 3.12 5.27 -9.84
N GLY A 122 3.74 4.44 -8.99
CA GLY A 122 3.24 3.10 -8.68
C GLY A 122 1.94 3.14 -7.89
N THR A 123 1.83 4.04 -6.92
CA THR A 123 0.63 4.17 -6.08
C THR A 123 -0.54 4.87 -6.79
N SER A 124 -0.27 5.65 -7.84
CA SER A 124 -1.29 6.41 -8.56
C SER A 124 -2.43 5.52 -9.07
N TYR A 125 -2.11 4.36 -9.65
CA TYR A 125 -3.15 3.45 -10.16
C TYR A 125 -4.05 2.90 -9.07
N TYR A 126 -3.49 2.57 -7.91
CA TYR A 126 -4.24 2.10 -6.75
C TYR A 126 -5.23 3.15 -6.26
N PHE A 127 -4.74 4.36 -5.99
CA PHE A 127 -5.57 5.45 -5.50
C PHE A 127 -6.61 5.87 -6.52
N THR A 128 -6.29 5.90 -7.81
CA THR A 128 -7.28 6.18 -8.86
C THR A 128 -8.37 5.11 -8.90
N ASN A 129 -8.03 3.82 -8.73
CA ASN A 129 -9.03 2.75 -8.71
C ASN A 129 -9.92 2.81 -7.46
N GLU A 130 -9.35 3.02 -6.27
CA GLU A 130 -10.14 3.20 -5.05
C GLU A 130 -11.03 4.43 -5.13
N LEU A 131 -10.50 5.56 -5.61
CA LEU A 131 -11.27 6.77 -5.86
C LEU A 131 -12.46 6.52 -6.81
N ILE A 132 -12.23 5.78 -7.91
CA ILE A 132 -13.31 5.41 -8.84
C ILE A 132 -14.34 4.49 -8.17
N LYS A 133 -13.91 3.55 -7.34
CA LYS A 133 -14.84 2.68 -6.59
C LYS A 133 -15.71 3.50 -5.64
N ASP A 134 -15.15 4.51 -4.99
CA ASP A 134 -15.88 5.37 -4.07
C ASP A 134 -16.82 6.34 -4.82
N ILE A 135 -16.39 6.91 -5.95
CA ILE A 135 -17.25 7.69 -6.85
C ILE A 135 -18.48 6.88 -7.29
N ARG A 136 -18.29 5.59 -7.64
CA ARG A 136 -19.41 4.72 -8.06
C ARG A 136 -20.40 4.41 -6.93
N LYS A 137 -19.97 4.49 -5.66
CA LYS A 137 -20.83 4.25 -4.49
C LYS A 137 -21.52 5.51 -4.01
N ALA A 138 -20.96 6.68 -4.29
CA ALA A 138 -21.50 7.97 -3.87
C ALA A 138 -22.86 8.24 -4.54
N HIS A 139 -23.78 8.85 -3.79
CA HIS A 139 -25.10 9.23 -4.31
C HIS A 139 -24.99 10.41 -5.29
N GLY A 140 -24.07 11.32 -5.01
CA GLY A 140 -23.68 12.42 -5.87
C GLY A 140 -22.25 12.85 -5.58
N PHE A 141 -21.62 13.49 -6.56
CA PHE A 141 -20.31 14.10 -6.40
C PHE A 141 -20.29 15.47 -7.08
N SER A 142 -19.54 16.40 -6.50
CA SER A 142 -19.27 17.70 -7.09
C SER A 142 -17.80 17.79 -7.45
N LEU A 143 -17.52 18.28 -8.64
CA LEU A 143 -16.18 18.52 -9.15
C LEU A 143 -15.91 20.02 -9.09
N LEU A 144 -14.96 20.45 -8.26
CA LEU A 144 -14.62 21.86 -8.09
C LEU A 144 -13.22 22.11 -8.67
N PHE A 145 -13.14 23.05 -9.59
CA PHE A 145 -11.88 23.55 -10.12
C PHE A 145 -11.54 24.88 -9.46
N ASP A 146 -10.35 24.99 -8.89
CA ASP A 146 -9.83 26.29 -8.47
C ASP A 146 -9.17 26.97 -9.68
N GLU A 147 -9.85 27.98 -10.21
CA GLU A 147 -9.40 28.73 -11.40
C GLU A 147 -8.38 29.83 -11.07
N THR A 148 -7.89 29.94 -9.83
CA THR A 148 -6.84 30.93 -9.47
C THR A 148 -5.47 30.55 -10.07
N SER A 149 -5.33 30.75 -11.39
CA SER A 149 -4.10 30.47 -12.11
C SER A 149 -3.11 31.62 -11.93
N ILE A 150 -2.10 31.43 -11.09
CA ILE A 150 -0.81 32.09 -11.28
C ILE A 150 0.00 31.16 -12.21
N ALA A 151 0.58 31.72 -13.27
CA ALA A 151 1.40 30.96 -14.21
C ALA A 151 2.52 30.22 -13.43
N GLY A 152 2.53 28.87 -13.51
CA GLY A 152 3.50 28.02 -12.81
C GLY A 152 2.98 27.30 -11.56
N VAL A 153 1.75 27.57 -11.11
CA VAL A 153 1.15 26.86 -9.96
C VAL A 153 0.41 25.60 -10.43
N ARG A 154 0.55 24.52 -9.65
CA ARG A 154 -0.05 23.22 -9.90
C ARG A 154 -1.57 23.34 -9.79
N ARG A 155 -2.31 22.89 -10.81
CA ARG A 155 -3.78 22.95 -10.80
C ARG A 155 -4.33 22.05 -9.71
N GLN A 156 -5.22 22.59 -8.88
CA GLN A 156 -5.94 21.85 -7.86
C GLN A 156 -7.33 21.47 -8.38
N LEU A 157 -7.69 20.20 -8.22
CA LEU A 157 -9.01 19.65 -8.52
C LEU A 157 -9.53 19.03 -7.23
N ASP A 158 -10.61 19.59 -6.70
CA ASP A 158 -11.22 19.10 -5.47
C ASP A 158 -12.44 18.22 -5.80
N PHE A 159 -12.50 17.06 -5.15
CA PHE A 159 -13.63 16.15 -5.22
C PHE A 159 -14.42 16.23 -3.91
N PHE A 160 -15.70 16.58 -4.01
CA PHE A 160 -16.63 16.51 -2.88
C PHE A 160 -17.60 15.35 -3.10
N PHE A 161 -17.70 14.48 -2.09
CA PHE A 161 -18.59 13.32 -2.11
C PHE A 161 -19.77 13.56 -1.18
N ASP A 162 -20.99 13.36 -1.69
CA ASP A 162 -22.17 13.26 -0.85
C ASP A 162 -22.32 11.80 -0.36
N ILE A 163 -21.92 11.56 0.88
CA ILE A 163 -22.10 10.28 1.56
C ILE A 163 -23.54 10.26 2.12
N GLY A 164 -24.52 10.27 1.21
CA GLY A 164 -25.93 10.27 1.55
C GLY A 164 -26.27 9.07 2.44
N GLN A 165 -26.79 9.33 3.64
CA GLN A 165 -27.40 8.31 4.50
C GLN A 165 -28.61 7.73 3.78
N LYS A 166 -28.67 6.41 3.59
CA LYS A 166 -29.91 5.71 3.18
C LYS A 166 -30.95 5.89 4.29
N GLN A 167 -31.72 6.97 4.26
CA GLN A 167 -32.96 7.07 5.02
C GLN A 167 -34.00 6.21 4.29
N LYS A 168 -34.20 4.99 4.79
CA LYS A 168 -35.28 4.11 4.38
C LYS A 168 -36.58 4.72 4.93
N MET A 169 -37.32 5.45 4.09
CA MET A 169 -38.69 5.84 4.45
C MET A 169 -39.54 4.57 4.52
N VAL A 170 -40.04 4.29 5.72
CA VAL A 170 -41.12 3.34 6.00
C VAL A 170 -42.43 4.03 5.69
#